data_AF-A0AAN6MWY7-F1
#
_entry.id   AF-A0AAN6MWY7-F1
#
_cell.length_a   1.000
_cell.length_b   1.000
_cell.length_c   1.000
_cell.angle_alpha   90.00
_cell.angle_beta   90.00
_cell.angle_gamma   90.00
#
_symmetry.space_group_name_H-M   'P 1'
#
loop_
_entity.id
_entity.type
_entity.pdbx_description
1 polymer ?
#
loop_
_entity_poly.entity_id
_entity_poly.type
_entity_poly.pdbx_seq_one_letter_code
_entity_poly.pdbx_strand_id
1 'polypeptide(L)'
;MDVEGAKQPLTGIQSLPDTPPRTPSPVAAKSAHQPLIDISSLPDISIAHMDFHDTSFFQSNGPSLPQLPTPAEILQQHPDLSDGVVKFEHLNLVVKVGYSAYLRLEEAQTMRALRQAFPDNEVPVPEVFGWRRSGDQVFIYMSLIHGKTLREAWPSLTDKDKKSICDELRQIVFALRRIKQGSSDRFIGSINGGTVQDRFFKLDYEEGPFHSIKSFNDWLLAAATRQRPGPGGVIDGPYRDFFPDTGNIYFTHGDLTLGNIIISGGRPGSRRRIVGIVDWEQSGWYPEYWEYCKLLYGVEYSHEWRSAGWAESVLEPFEDEWTAFAEYSDWRCP
;
A
#
# COMPACT_ATOMS: atom_id res chain seq x y z
N MET A 1 79.62 -2.37 53.99
CA MET A 1 78.47 -1.90 53.20
C MET A 1 77.24 -2.46 53.89
N ASP A 2 76.85 -1.81 54.99
CA ASP A 2 75.53 -1.94 55.60
C ASP A 2 74.59 -0.99 54.86
N VAL A 3 73.31 -1.36 54.67
CA VAL A 3 72.17 -0.94 55.51
C VAL A 3 70.91 -1.65 55.00
N GLU A 4 70.15 -2.13 55.98
CA GLU A 4 68.78 -2.66 55.99
C GLU A 4 67.74 -1.91 55.14
N GLY A 5 66.64 -2.62 54.84
CA GLY A 5 65.42 -2.02 54.32
C GLY A 5 64.22 -2.96 54.34
N ALA A 6 63.71 -3.28 55.52
CA ALA A 6 62.39 -3.90 55.70
C ALA A 6 61.27 -2.89 55.40
N LYS A 7 60.24 -3.26 54.63
CA LYS A 7 58.95 -2.52 54.58
C LYS A 7 57.72 -3.44 54.42
N GLN A 8 56.97 -3.49 55.52
CA GLN A 8 55.52 -3.59 55.78
C GLN A 8 54.51 -4.00 54.68
N PRO A 9 53.43 -4.73 55.06
CA PRO A 9 52.27 -4.95 54.21
C PRO A 9 51.29 -3.77 54.32
N LEU A 10 50.81 -3.26 53.18
CA LEU A 10 49.73 -2.28 53.11
C LEU A 10 48.39 -2.97 52.87
N THR A 11 47.51 -2.74 53.83
CA THR A 11 46.07 -2.98 53.86
C THR A 11 45.30 -2.17 52.82
N GLY A 12 44.20 -2.73 52.31
CA GLY A 12 42.97 -1.99 52.03
C GLY A 12 42.75 -1.54 50.59
N ILE A 13 42.06 -2.36 49.80
CA ILE A 13 41.16 -1.88 48.75
C ILE A 13 39.79 -2.45 49.08
N GLN A 14 38.90 -1.59 49.58
CA GLN A 14 37.48 -1.89 49.71
C GLN A 14 36.89 -2.03 48.30
N SER A 15 36.26 -3.17 48.03
CA SER A 15 35.38 -3.35 46.89
C SER A 15 34.17 -2.42 47.03
N LEU A 16 33.98 -1.55 46.04
CA LEU A 16 32.71 -0.84 45.84
C LEU A 16 31.61 -1.88 45.55
N PRO A 17 30.40 -1.74 46.10
CA PRO A 17 29.30 -2.63 45.74
C PRO A 17 28.92 -2.40 44.27
N ASP A 18 28.77 -3.50 43.53
CA ASP A 18 28.23 -3.50 42.17
C ASP A 18 26.91 -2.74 42.15
N THR A 19 26.85 -1.69 41.34
CA THR A 19 25.58 -1.01 41.07
C THR A 19 24.82 -1.93 40.12
N PRO A 20 23.62 -2.44 40.48
CA PRO A 20 22.87 -3.27 39.57
C PRO A 20 22.54 -2.46 38.31
N PRO A 21 22.53 -3.08 37.12
CA PRO A 21 22.16 -2.40 35.90
C PRO A 21 20.79 -1.77 36.09
N ARG A 22 20.67 -0.47 35.80
CA ARG A 22 19.38 0.22 35.77
C ARG A 22 18.48 -0.55 34.82
N THR A 23 17.49 -1.24 35.37
CA THR A 23 16.32 -1.70 34.62
C THR A 23 15.76 -0.49 33.89
N PRO A 24 15.63 -0.51 32.56
CA PRO A 24 14.93 0.56 31.88
C PRO A 24 13.54 0.64 32.48
N SER A 25 13.17 1.85 32.95
CA SER A 25 11.81 2.15 33.38
C SER A 25 10.82 1.60 32.35
N PRO A 26 9.70 0.98 32.75
CA PRO A 26 8.68 0.59 31.81
C PRO A 26 8.10 1.88 31.22
N VAL A 27 8.66 2.32 30.09
CA VAL A 27 7.90 3.12 29.14
C VAL A 27 6.70 2.25 28.86
N ALA A 28 5.52 2.71 29.28
CA ALA A 28 4.28 2.03 29.01
C ALA A 28 4.27 1.69 27.52
N ALA A 29 4.47 0.41 27.20
CA ALA A 29 4.19 -0.10 25.89
C ALA A 29 2.69 0.17 25.74
N LYS A 30 2.34 1.23 25.00
CA LYS A 30 1.02 1.30 24.38
C LYS A 30 0.88 -0.06 23.73
N SER A 31 -0.09 -0.85 24.20
CA SER A 31 -0.48 -2.08 23.53
C SER A 31 -0.75 -1.67 22.09
N ALA A 32 0.22 -1.92 21.22
CA ALA A 32 0.11 -1.58 19.81
C ALA A 32 -0.88 -2.60 19.29
N HIS A 33 -2.16 -2.22 19.26
CA HIS A 33 -3.20 -3.02 18.67
C HIS A 33 -2.74 -3.33 17.25
N GLN A 34 -2.50 -4.61 16.97
CA GLN A 34 -2.02 -5.01 15.65
C GLN A 34 -3.14 -4.70 14.65
N PRO A 35 -2.87 -3.94 13.57
CA PRO A 35 -3.92 -3.59 12.62
C PRO A 35 -4.51 -4.87 12.02
N LEU A 36 -5.83 -4.96 12.02
CA LEU A 36 -6.59 -6.12 11.57
C LEU A 36 -7.64 -5.64 10.56
N ILE A 37 -7.74 -6.33 9.43
CA ILE A 37 -8.87 -6.16 8.51
C ILE A 37 -9.77 -7.38 8.68
N ASP A 38 -10.94 -7.15 9.26
CA ASP A 38 -12.02 -8.12 9.36
C ASP A 38 -12.99 -7.90 8.19
N ILE A 39 -13.17 -8.91 7.36
CA ILE A 39 -14.06 -8.83 6.18
C ILE A 39 -15.50 -8.51 6.62
N SER A 40 -15.93 -8.98 7.80
CA SER A 40 -17.28 -8.74 8.31
C SER A 40 -17.55 -7.30 8.74
N SER A 41 -16.49 -6.50 8.94
CA SER A 41 -16.62 -5.08 9.27
C SER A 41 -16.55 -4.16 8.03
N LEU A 42 -16.23 -4.72 6.86
CA LEU A 42 -16.17 -3.95 5.62
C LEU A 42 -17.58 -3.52 5.19
N PRO A 43 -17.76 -2.31 4.64
CA PRO A 43 -19.07 -1.87 4.18
C PRO A 43 -19.55 -2.73 3.00
N ASP A 44 -20.85 -3.05 2.96
CA ASP A 44 -21.45 -3.92 1.95
C ASP A 44 -21.45 -3.26 0.54
N ILE A 45 -20.59 -3.79 -0.34
CA ILE A 45 -20.45 -3.32 -1.73
C ILE A 45 -21.59 -3.76 -2.65
N SER A 46 -22.58 -4.54 -2.19
CA SER A 46 -23.81 -4.80 -2.95
C SER A 46 -24.73 -3.57 -2.93
N ILE A 47 -24.60 -2.71 -1.92
CA ILE A 47 -25.40 -1.49 -1.78
C ILE A 47 -24.94 -0.46 -2.83
N ALA A 48 -25.86 -0.08 -3.72
CA ALA A 48 -25.56 0.83 -4.82
C ALA A 48 -25.28 2.29 -4.38
N HIS A 49 -25.82 2.72 -3.24
CA HIS A 49 -25.67 4.08 -2.73
C HIS A 49 -25.29 4.03 -1.26
N MET A 50 -24.11 4.55 -0.93
CA MET A 50 -23.62 4.58 0.45
C MET A 50 -23.02 5.95 0.76
N ASP A 51 -23.41 6.51 1.90
CA ASP A 51 -22.83 7.71 2.50
C ASP A 51 -22.23 7.38 3.86
N PHE A 52 -20.99 7.82 4.07
CA PHE A 52 -20.27 7.64 5.31
C PHE A 52 -20.35 8.91 6.15
N HIS A 53 -21.48 9.09 6.85
CA HIS A 53 -21.76 10.30 7.65
C HIS A 53 -20.80 10.55 8.82
N ASP A 54 -19.96 9.57 9.17
CA ASP A 54 -18.88 9.69 10.15
C ASP A 54 -17.65 10.46 9.60
N THR A 55 -17.62 10.81 8.32
CA THR A 55 -16.46 11.41 7.66
C THR A 55 -16.40 12.93 7.76
N SER A 56 -15.21 13.49 7.56
CA SER A 56 -14.99 14.95 7.63
C SER A 56 -15.87 15.76 6.68
N PHE A 57 -16.26 15.19 5.53
CA PHE A 57 -17.16 15.85 4.59
C PHE A 57 -18.51 16.14 5.25
N PHE A 58 -19.14 15.14 5.84
CA PHE A 58 -20.47 15.26 6.46
C PHE A 58 -20.45 15.91 7.85
N GLN A 59 -19.31 15.87 8.54
CA GLN A 59 -19.13 16.52 9.84
C GLN A 59 -18.72 18.00 9.74
N SER A 60 -18.56 18.55 8.54
CA SER A 60 -18.20 19.95 8.37
C SER A 60 -19.29 20.89 8.91
N ASN A 61 -18.89 21.88 9.71
CA ASN A 61 -19.79 22.85 10.34
C ASN A 61 -20.24 23.91 9.33
N GLY A 62 -21.17 23.54 8.44
CA GLY A 62 -21.83 24.44 7.50
C GLY A 62 -23.28 24.78 7.91
N PRO A 63 -23.89 25.84 7.35
CA PRO A 63 -25.28 26.21 7.62
C PRO A 63 -26.30 25.19 7.08
N SER A 64 -25.89 24.28 6.18
CA SER A 64 -26.67 23.17 5.65
C SER A 64 -25.85 21.89 5.66
N LEU A 65 -26.51 20.73 5.84
CA LEU A 65 -25.87 19.43 5.70
C LEU A 65 -25.24 19.32 4.30
N PRO A 66 -23.92 19.10 4.19
CA PRO A 66 -23.25 18.97 2.91
C PRO A 66 -23.75 17.71 2.20
N GLN A 67 -23.92 17.80 0.88
CA GLN A 67 -24.34 16.69 0.04
C GLN A 67 -23.30 16.41 -1.05
N LEU A 68 -23.06 15.13 -1.30
CA LEU A 68 -22.22 14.70 -2.41
C LEU A 68 -22.94 14.96 -3.74
N PRO A 69 -22.24 15.44 -4.78
CA PRO A 69 -22.83 15.66 -6.09
C PRO A 69 -23.35 14.35 -6.67
N THR A 70 -24.56 14.35 -7.20
CA THR A 70 -25.19 13.17 -7.77
C THR A 70 -24.49 12.75 -9.08
N PRO A 71 -24.57 11.46 -9.47
CA PRO A 71 -24.07 11.02 -10.78
C PRO A 71 -24.60 11.85 -11.95
N ALA A 72 -25.87 12.24 -11.92
CA ALA A 72 -26.48 13.07 -12.96
C ALA A 72 -25.85 14.46 -13.05
N GLU A 73 -25.58 15.12 -11.91
CA GLU A 73 -24.90 16.43 -11.89
C GLU A 73 -23.46 16.35 -12.39
N ILE A 74 -22.73 15.28 -12.00
CA ILE A 74 -21.35 15.06 -12.45
C ILE A 74 -21.32 14.85 -13.96
N LEU A 75 -22.16 13.97 -14.49
CA LEU A 75 -22.22 13.68 -15.92
C LEU A 75 -22.76 14.87 -16.74
N GLN A 76 -23.63 15.70 -16.17
CA GLN A 76 -24.06 16.93 -16.82
C GLN A 76 -22.92 17.96 -16.94
N GLN A 77 -22.08 18.09 -15.91
CA GLN A 77 -20.93 18.99 -15.91
C GLN A 77 -19.75 18.44 -16.75
N HIS A 78 -19.66 17.12 -16.87
CA HIS A 78 -18.60 16.41 -17.58
C HIS A 78 -19.20 15.38 -18.55
N PRO A 79 -19.85 15.81 -19.64
CA PRO A 79 -20.59 14.91 -20.53
C PRO A 79 -19.72 13.88 -21.27
N ASP A 80 -18.43 14.19 -21.45
CA ASP A 80 -17.47 13.31 -22.12
C ASP A 80 -16.73 12.37 -21.13
N LEU A 81 -17.10 12.36 -19.85
CA LEU A 81 -16.45 11.55 -18.82
C LEU A 81 -16.97 10.09 -18.86
N SER A 82 -16.19 9.21 -19.48
CA SER A 82 -16.39 7.75 -19.37
C SER A 82 -15.74 7.16 -18.13
N ASP A 83 -14.52 7.61 -17.86
CA ASP A 83 -13.60 7.13 -16.84
C ASP A 83 -12.61 8.22 -16.47
N GLY A 84 -12.21 8.27 -15.19
CA GLY A 84 -11.23 9.23 -14.71
C GLY A 84 -11.61 9.86 -13.39
N VAL A 85 -11.12 11.08 -13.18
CA VAL A 85 -11.20 11.76 -11.89
C VAL A 85 -11.70 13.19 -12.06
N VAL A 86 -12.74 13.55 -11.32
CA VAL A 86 -13.28 14.92 -11.25
C VAL A 86 -12.93 15.54 -9.90
N LYS A 87 -12.40 16.78 -9.93
CA LYS A 87 -12.02 17.50 -8.71
C LYS A 87 -13.02 18.62 -8.42
N PHE A 88 -13.58 18.60 -7.22
CA PHE A 88 -14.39 19.67 -6.65
C PHE A 88 -13.56 20.37 -5.56
N GLU A 89 -12.61 21.22 -5.98
CA GLU A 89 -11.65 21.91 -5.09
C GLU A 89 -12.34 22.67 -3.95
N HIS A 90 -13.45 23.35 -4.26
CA HIS A 90 -14.23 24.12 -3.28
C HIS A 90 -14.91 23.25 -2.20
N LEU A 91 -15.02 21.94 -2.43
CA LEU A 91 -15.57 20.95 -1.50
C LEU A 91 -14.48 20.06 -0.89
N ASN A 92 -13.21 20.29 -1.23
CA ASN A 92 -12.10 19.38 -0.90
C ASN A 92 -12.42 17.90 -1.28
N LEU A 93 -13.06 17.74 -2.44
CA LEU A 93 -13.65 16.47 -2.90
C LEU A 93 -13.06 16.06 -4.24
N VAL A 94 -12.83 14.75 -4.38
CA VAL A 94 -12.52 14.07 -5.63
C VAL A 94 -13.58 13.00 -5.87
N VAL A 95 -14.02 12.87 -7.12
CA VAL A 95 -14.88 11.76 -7.55
C VAL A 95 -14.15 10.97 -8.63
N LYS A 96 -13.82 9.70 -8.33
CA LYS A 96 -13.33 8.74 -9.32
C LYS A 96 -14.54 8.11 -10.00
N VAL A 97 -14.57 8.16 -11.32
CA VAL A 97 -15.66 7.66 -12.16
C VAL A 97 -15.09 6.58 -13.08
N GLY A 98 -15.86 5.52 -13.31
CA GLY A 98 -15.47 4.49 -14.27
C GLY A 98 -16.50 3.38 -14.35
N TYR A 99 -16.37 2.54 -15.38
CA TYR A 99 -17.23 1.37 -15.54
C TYR A 99 -16.95 0.33 -14.47
N SER A 100 -18.00 -0.33 -13.99
CA SER A 100 -17.96 -1.36 -12.95
C SER A 100 -17.09 -2.58 -13.29
N ALA A 101 -16.70 -2.77 -14.55
CA ALA A 101 -15.71 -3.75 -14.97
C ALA A 101 -14.29 -3.40 -14.50
N TYR A 102 -13.96 -2.10 -14.47
CA TYR A 102 -12.62 -1.58 -14.16
C TYR A 102 -12.57 -0.91 -12.79
N LEU A 103 -13.56 -0.07 -12.45
CA LEU A 103 -13.66 0.60 -11.16
C LEU A 103 -14.50 -0.23 -10.19
N ARG A 104 -13.82 -0.94 -9.29
CA ARG A 104 -14.41 -1.85 -8.32
C ARG A 104 -14.52 -1.17 -6.95
N LEU A 105 -15.56 -1.46 -6.17
CA LEU A 105 -15.80 -0.78 -4.88
C LEU A 105 -14.86 -1.28 -3.76
N GLU A 106 -14.12 -2.35 -4.02
CA GLU A 106 -13.00 -2.83 -3.24
C GLU A 106 -11.97 -1.72 -2.99
N GLU A 107 -11.78 -0.79 -3.95
CA GLU A 107 -10.92 0.37 -3.77
C GLU A 107 -11.42 1.27 -2.61
N ALA A 108 -12.72 1.54 -2.57
CA ALA A 108 -13.35 2.32 -1.51
C ALA A 108 -13.33 1.58 -0.16
N GLN A 109 -13.57 0.26 -0.16
CA GLN A 109 -13.44 -0.57 1.04
C GLN A 109 -12.00 -0.50 1.59
N THR A 110 -10.99 -0.62 0.72
CA THR A 110 -9.58 -0.55 1.11
C THR A 110 -9.24 0.75 1.79
N MET A 111 -9.51 1.88 1.14
CA MET A 111 -9.17 3.18 1.73
C MET A 111 -9.88 3.40 3.08
N ARG A 112 -11.15 2.98 3.20
CA ARG A 112 -11.89 3.10 4.47
C ARG A 112 -11.29 2.20 5.56
N ALA A 113 -10.97 0.94 5.25
CA ALA A 113 -10.39 0.00 6.20
C ALA A 113 -8.99 0.43 6.65
N LEU A 114 -8.15 0.92 5.74
CA LEU A 114 -6.82 1.44 6.07
C LEU A 114 -6.90 2.68 6.97
N ARG A 115 -7.84 3.58 6.71
CA ARG A 115 -8.06 4.76 7.57
C ARG A 115 -8.44 4.36 8.99
N GLN A 116 -9.25 3.32 9.15
CA GLN A 116 -9.64 2.78 10.46
C GLN A 116 -8.49 2.03 11.15
N ALA A 117 -7.71 1.26 10.39
CA ALA A 117 -6.56 0.51 10.91
C ALA A 117 -5.41 1.42 11.34
N PHE A 118 -5.28 2.61 10.72
CA PHE A 118 -4.22 3.59 10.99
C PHE A 118 -4.79 4.99 11.29
N PRO A 119 -5.46 5.19 12.45
CA PRO A 119 -6.09 6.46 12.80
C PRO A 119 -5.08 7.61 12.90
N ASP A 120 -3.84 7.30 13.31
CA ASP A 120 -2.72 8.25 13.42
C ASP A 120 -2.02 8.55 12.07
N ASN A 121 -2.62 8.10 10.95
CA ASN A 121 -2.15 8.38 9.59
C ASN A 121 -0.76 7.79 9.28
N GLU A 122 -0.42 6.63 9.88
CA GLU A 122 0.78 5.84 9.52
C GLU A 122 0.75 5.44 8.03
N VAL A 123 -0.44 5.19 7.48
CA VAL A 123 -0.70 4.99 6.06
C VAL A 123 -1.63 6.12 5.58
N PRO A 124 -1.13 7.13 4.86
CA PRO A 124 -1.93 8.28 4.45
C PRO A 124 -2.78 7.92 3.23
N VAL A 125 -4.08 7.70 3.43
CA VAL A 125 -5.05 7.40 2.36
C VAL A 125 -6.12 8.49 2.27
N PRO A 126 -6.73 8.71 1.08
CA PRO A 126 -7.94 9.53 0.97
C PRO A 126 -9.04 9.03 1.91
N GLU A 127 -9.76 9.97 2.52
CA GLU A 127 -10.95 9.65 3.28
C GLU A 127 -12.11 9.42 2.32
N VAL A 128 -12.67 8.22 2.30
CA VAL A 128 -13.82 7.89 1.44
C VAL A 128 -15.10 8.41 2.09
N PHE A 129 -15.81 9.28 1.39
CA PHE A 129 -17.08 9.87 1.83
C PHE A 129 -18.29 9.02 1.43
N GLY A 130 -18.17 8.23 0.36
CA GLY A 130 -19.24 7.36 -0.09
C GLY A 130 -19.05 6.86 -1.50
N TRP A 131 -20.06 6.19 -2.04
CA TRP A 131 -20.10 5.77 -3.43
C TRP A 131 -21.51 5.75 -4.00
N ARG A 132 -21.58 5.73 -5.34
CA ARG A 132 -22.82 5.56 -6.11
C ARG A 132 -22.58 4.58 -7.25
N ARG A 133 -23.61 3.82 -7.61
CA ARG A 133 -23.74 3.12 -8.89
C ARG A 133 -24.88 3.74 -9.69
N SER A 134 -24.63 4.01 -10.96
CA SER A 134 -25.63 4.52 -11.89
C SER A 134 -25.47 3.80 -13.22
N GLY A 135 -26.37 2.87 -13.51
CA GLY A 135 -26.18 1.94 -14.63
C GLY A 135 -24.96 1.06 -14.41
N ASP A 136 -24.05 1.04 -15.39
CA ASP A 136 -22.78 0.31 -15.35
C ASP A 136 -21.62 1.15 -14.80
N GLN A 137 -21.83 2.41 -14.45
CA GLN A 137 -20.83 3.31 -13.90
C GLN A 137 -20.81 3.29 -12.36
N VAL A 138 -19.60 3.41 -11.81
CA VAL A 138 -19.28 3.53 -10.40
C VAL A 138 -18.69 4.91 -10.14
N PHE A 139 -19.06 5.50 -9.01
CA PHE A 139 -18.57 6.80 -8.54
C PHE A 139 -18.06 6.61 -7.11
N ILE A 140 -16.77 6.84 -6.88
CA ILE A 140 -16.16 6.81 -5.55
C ILE A 140 -15.84 8.24 -5.13
N TYR A 141 -16.42 8.68 -4.02
CA TYR A 141 -16.28 10.02 -3.47
C TYR A 141 -15.26 10.00 -2.33
N MET A 142 -14.22 10.81 -2.43
CA MET A 142 -13.13 10.81 -1.46
C MET A 142 -12.49 12.19 -1.29
N SER A 143 -11.73 12.38 -0.22
CA SER A 143 -11.05 13.63 0.05
C SER A 143 -10.03 13.97 -1.05
N LEU A 144 -9.98 15.25 -1.42
CA LEU A 144 -8.91 15.76 -2.27
C LEU A 144 -7.61 15.85 -1.45
N ILE A 145 -6.55 15.21 -1.94
CA ILE A 145 -5.22 15.34 -1.36
C ILE A 145 -4.45 16.43 -2.11
N HIS A 146 -4.09 17.50 -1.42
CA HIS A 146 -3.32 18.59 -2.00
C HIS A 146 -1.82 18.27 -2.01
N GLY A 147 -1.20 18.42 -3.18
CA GLY A 147 0.23 18.23 -3.35
C GLY A 147 0.60 18.00 -4.81
N LYS A 148 1.87 17.64 -5.03
CA LYS A 148 2.34 17.10 -6.31
C LYS A 148 2.55 15.61 -6.17
N THR A 149 2.35 14.87 -7.24
CA THR A 149 2.79 13.48 -7.29
C THR A 149 4.31 13.42 -7.15
N LEU A 150 4.82 12.31 -6.61
CA LEU A 150 6.24 12.08 -6.49
C LEU A 150 6.89 12.05 -7.88
N ARG A 151 6.20 11.51 -8.88
CA ARG A 151 6.62 11.52 -10.30
C ARG A 151 6.89 12.94 -10.81
N GLU A 152 5.95 13.85 -10.60
CA GLU A 152 6.11 15.26 -11.01
C GLU A 152 7.23 15.98 -10.24
N ALA A 153 7.42 15.63 -8.97
CA ALA A 153 8.41 16.27 -8.12
C ALA A 153 9.82 15.71 -8.30
N TRP A 154 9.96 14.42 -8.66
CA TRP A 154 11.19 13.64 -8.62
C TRP A 154 12.40 14.34 -9.25
N PRO A 155 12.30 14.94 -10.46
CA PRO A 155 13.44 15.59 -11.11
C PRO A 155 13.97 16.82 -10.36
N SER A 156 13.16 17.39 -9.46
CA SER A 156 13.49 18.59 -8.68
C SER A 156 13.93 18.28 -7.24
N LEU A 157 13.85 17.02 -6.81
CA LEU A 157 14.20 16.62 -5.44
C LEU A 157 15.71 16.49 -5.29
N THR A 158 16.23 16.95 -4.16
CA THR A 158 17.61 16.65 -3.75
C THR A 158 17.72 15.20 -3.30
N ASP A 159 18.92 14.62 -3.29
CA ASP A 159 19.13 13.26 -2.77
C ASP A 159 18.71 13.12 -1.31
N LYS A 160 18.84 14.20 -0.53
CA LYS A 160 18.36 14.25 0.85
C LYS A 160 16.82 14.16 0.92
N ASP A 161 16.11 14.83 0.02
CA ASP A 161 14.66 14.75 -0.07
C ASP A 161 14.22 13.35 -0.54
N LYS A 162 14.86 12.82 -1.60
CA LYS A 162 14.61 11.47 -2.11
C LYS A 162 14.80 10.43 -1.02
N LYS A 163 15.92 10.48 -0.29
CA LYS A 163 16.17 9.61 0.86
C LYS A 163 15.10 9.75 1.94
N SER A 164 14.75 10.98 2.33
CA SER A 164 13.72 11.22 3.34
C SER A 164 12.36 10.64 2.92
N ILE A 165 11.99 10.76 1.65
CA ILE A 165 10.74 10.23 1.11
C ILE A 165 10.78 8.71 1.05
N CYS A 166 11.90 8.11 0.61
CA CYS A 166 12.05 6.65 0.59
C CYS A 166 12.04 6.04 2.00
N ASP A 167 12.66 6.72 2.97
CA ASP A 167 12.59 6.32 4.38
C ASP A 167 11.13 6.35 4.89
N GLU A 168 10.32 7.34 4.50
CA GLU A 168 8.88 7.40 4.83
C GLU A 168 8.08 6.31 4.10
N LEU A 169 8.35 6.08 2.81
CA LEU A 169 7.69 5.03 2.04
C LEU A 169 7.97 3.64 2.61
N ARG A 170 9.21 3.38 3.06
CA ARG A 170 9.59 2.15 3.77
C ARG A 170 8.73 1.94 5.01
N GLN A 171 8.51 2.98 5.81
CA GLN A 171 7.66 2.88 7.00
C GLN A 171 6.21 2.58 6.65
N ILE A 172 5.70 3.17 5.56
CA ILE A 172 4.34 2.92 5.09
C ILE A 172 4.19 1.47 4.61
N VAL A 173 5.10 0.97 3.78
CA VAL A 173 5.10 -0.44 3.32
C VAL A 173 5.20 -1.39 4.52
N PHE A 174 6.03 -1.08 5.51
CA PHE A 174 6.12 -1.87 6.74
C PHE A 174 4.81 -1.83 7.56
N ALA A 175 4.12 -0.69 7.61
CA ALA A 175 2.81 -0.57 8.23
C ALA A 175 1.76 -1.44 7.52
N LEU A 176 1.74 -1.44 6.17
CA LEU A 176 0.86 -2.32 5.40
C LEU A 176 1.15 -3.81 5.67
N ARG A 177 2.43 -4.20 5.73
CA ARG A 177 2.84 -5.58 6.07
C ARG A 177 2.49 -6.00 7.52
N ARG A 178 2.20 -5.05 8.42
CA ARG A 178 1.74 -5.35 9.79
C ARG A 178 0.27 -5.75 9.86
N ILE A 179 -0.52 -5.43 8.84
CA ILE A 179 -1.96 -5.73 8.81
C ILE A 179 -2.15 -7.25 8.79
N LYS A 180 -3.06 -7.74 9.64
CA LYS A 180 -3.47 -9.14 9.66
C LYS A 180 -4.83 -9.32 8.99
N GLN A 181 -5.01 -10.49 8.37
CA GLN A 181 -6.33 -10.95 7.96
C GLN A 181 -7.12 -11.35 9.21
N GLY A 182 -8.40 -10.96 9.28
CA GLY A 182 -9.34 -11.39 10.32
C GLY A 182 -9.61 -12.89 10.32
N SER A 183 -9.32 -13.57 9.21
CA SER A 183 -9.47 -15.02 9.06
C SER A 183 -8.21 -15.78 9.48
N SER A 184 -8.39 -16.94 10.11
CA SER A 184 -7.30 -17.90 10.33
C SER A 184 -6.88 -18.61 9.04
N ASP A 185 -7.79 -18.73 8.08
CA ASP A 185 -7.51 -19.25 6.75
C ASP A 185 -7.00 -18.11 5.87
N ARG A 186 -5.69 -18.08 5.61
CA ARG A 186 -5.02 -17.02 4.87
C ARG A 186 -5.27 -17.19 3.38
N PHE A 187 -5.56 -16.09 2.71
CA PHE A 187 -5.78 -16.07 1.27
C PHE A 187 -5.00 -14.97 0.56
N ILE A 188 -4.89 -15.09 -0.76
CA ILE A 188 -4.38 -14.10 -1.72
C ILE A 188 -5.58 -13.66 -2.56
N GLY A 189 -5.85 -12.35 -2.62
CA GLY A 189 -7.08 -11.82 -3.20
C GLY A 189 -7.33 -10.37 -2.78
N SER A 190 -8.48 -9.84 -3.16
CA SER A 190 -8.89 -8.48 -2.75
C SER A 190 -9.11 -8.37 -1.23
N ILE A 191 -9.29 -7.14 -0.73
CA ILE A 191 -9.49 -6.87 0.69
C ILE A 191 -10.62 -7.68 1.33
N ASN A 192 -11.68 -7.96 0.57
CA ASN A 192 -12.89 -8.64 1.06
C ASN A 192 -12.87 -10.16 0.83
N GLY A 193 -11.74 -10.74 0.42
CA GLY A 193 -11.63 -12.17 0.12
C GLY A 193 -12.12 -12.57 -1.27
N GLY A 194 -12.34 -11.61 -2.18
CA GLY A 194 -12.67 -11.88 -3.57
C GLY A 194 -11.45 -12.11 -4.47
N THR A 195 -11.67 -12.02 -5.79
CA THR A 195 -10.63 -12.17 -6.82
C THR A 195 -9.50 -11.15 -6.67
N VAL A 196 -8.32 -11.48 -7.20
CA VAL A 196 -7.21 -10.51 -7.31
C VAL A 196 -7.63 -9.35 -8.21
N GLN A 197 -7.23 -8.13 -7.84
CA GLN A 197 -7.65 -6.91 -8.56
C GLN A 197 -6.56 -6.32 -9.46
N ASP A 198 -5.35 -6.89 -9.44
CA ASP A 198 -4.25 -6.41 -10.27
C ASP A 198 -4.61 -6.46 -11.76
N ARG A 199 -4.29 -5.39 -12.47
CA ARG A 199 -4.61 -5.21 -13.89
C ARG A 199 -3.97 -6.29 -14.77
N PHE A 200 -2.90 -6.93 -14.31
CA PHE A 200 -2.27 -8.08 -14.97
C PHE A 200 -3.28 -9.20 -15.31
N PHE A 201 -4.29 -9.41 -14.45
CA PHE A 201 -5.26 -10.49 -14.56
C PHE A 201 -6.58 -10.10 -15.23
N LYS A 202 -6.83 -8.81 -15.45
CA LYS A 202 -8.13 -8.31 -15.92
C LYS A 202 -8.51 -8.85 -17.30
N LEU A 203 -9.81 -8.76 -17.60
CA LEU A 203 -10.52 -9.24 -18.80
C LEU A 203 -10.69 -10.76 -18.88
N ASP A 204 -9.60 -11.53 -18.75
CA ASP A 204 -9.61 -12.95 -19.11
C ASP A 204 -9.15 -13.92 -17.99
N TYR A 205 -8.54 -13.40 -16.93
CA TYR A 205 -7.89 -14.19 -15.87
C TYR A 205 -8.25 -13.71 -14.45
N GLU A 206 -9.39 -13.03 -14.29
CA GLU A 206 -9.91 -12.66 -12.97
C GLU A 206 -10.26 -13.93 -12.18
N GLU A 207 -9.50 -14.20 -11.13
CA GLU A 207 -9.61 -15.42 -10.33
C GLU A 207 -9.20 -15.14 -8.88
N GLY A 208 -9.56 -16.05 -7.99
CA GLY A 208 -9.26 -16.01 -6.57
C GLY A 208 -10.53 -16.00 -5.72
N PRO A 209 -10.40 -16.06 -4.39
CA PRO A 209 -9.13 -16.02 -3.65
C PRO A 209 -8.30 -17.29 -3.84
N PHE A 210 -6.97 -17.16 -3.78
CA PHE A 210 -6.05 -18.29 -3.75
C PHE A 210 -5.66 -18.62 -2.32
N HIS A 211 -5.59 -19.90 -1.97
CA HIS A 211 -5.25 -20.36 -0.61
C HIS A 211 -3.79 -20.84 -0.49
N SER A 212 -2.99 -20.69 -1.55
CA SER A 212 -1.55 -20.95 -1.52
C SER A 212 -0.80 -20.02 -2.47
N ILE A 213 0.44 -19.67 -2.10
CA ILE A 213 1.34 -18.90 -2.96
C ILE A 213 1.63 -19.68 -4.25
N LYS A 214 1.85 -21.00 -4.15
CA LYS A 214 1.98 -21.89 -5.31
C LYS A 214 0.84 -21.71 -6.32
N SER A 215 -0.42 -21.83 -5.88
CA SER A 215 -1.57 -21.72 -6.80
C SER A 215 -1.68 -20.35 -7.44
N PHE A 216 -1.31 -19.28 -6.71
CA PHE A 216 -1.26 -17.94 -7.27
C PHE A 216 -0.15 -17.79 -8.32
N ASN A 217 1.05 -18.31 -8.05
CA ASN A 217 2.18 -18.23 -8.99
C ASN A 217 1.95 -19.08 -10.25
N ASP A 218 1.34 -20.26 -10.08
CA ASP A 218 0.92 -21.10 -11.21
C ASP A 218 -0.11 -20.34 -12.06
N TRP A 219 -1.05 -19.63 -11.43
CA TRP A 219 -2.03 -18.79 -12.13
C TRP A 219 -1.40 -17.57 -12.81
N LEU A 220 -0.40 -16.94 -12.18
CA LEU A 220 0.37 -15.84 -12.77
C LEU A 220 1.03 -16.28 -14.09
N LEU A 221 1.68 -17.45 -14.10
CA LEU A 221 2.26 -18.03 -15.31
C LEU A 221 1.18 -18.40 -16.34
N ALA A 222 0.04 -18.97 -15.91
CA ALA A 222 -1.09 -19.27 -16.78
C ALA A 222 -1.57 -18.01 -17.53
N ALA A 223 -1.77 -16.94 -16.78
CA ALA A 223 -2.19 -15.64 -17.28
C ALA A 223 -1.15 -15.05 -18.24
N ALA A 224 0.14 -15.07 -17.85
CA ALA A 224 1.25 -14.60 -18.69
C ALA A 224 1.31 -15.29 -20.06
N THR A 225 1.14 -16.61 -20.06
CA THR A 225 1.24 -17.47 -21.26
C THR A 225 -0.09 -17.65 -21.99
N ARG A 226 -1.16 -16.99 -21.52
CA ARG A 226 -2.52 -17.09 -22.02
C ARG A 226 -3.03 -18.55 -22.10
N GLN A 227 -2.64 -19.37 -21.14
CA GLN A 227 -3.07 -20.76 -21.01
C GLN A 227 -4.30 -20.84 -20.09
N ARG A 228 -5.36 -21.53 -20.53
CA ARG A 228 -6.47 -21.89 -19.63
C ARG A 228 -6.14 -23.24 -18.97
N PRO A 229 -6.13 -23.35 -17.63
CA PRO A 229 -5.84 -24.62 -16.99
C PRO A 229 -6.91 -25.66 -17.34
N GLY A 230 -6.47 -26.74 -17.98
CA GLY A 230 -7.26 -27.94 -18.28
C GLY A 230 -6.85 -29.14 -17.40
N PRO A 231 -7.54 -30.29 -17.50
CA PRO A 231 -7.21 -31.48 -16.73
C PRO A 231 -5.84 -32.02 -17.15
N GLY A 232 -4.82 -31.62 -16.40
CA GLY A 232 -3.40 -31.80 -16.71
C GLY A 232 -2.53 -30.85 -15.89
N GLY A 233 -3.01 -29.61 -15.65
CA GLY A 233 -2.66 -28.71 -14.53
C GLY A 233 -1.21 -28.28 -14.31
N VAL A 234 -0.22 -28.92 -14.96
CA VAL A 234 1.18 -28.57 -14.83
C VAL A 234 1.49 -27.53 -15.89
N ILE A 235 1.63 -26.29 -15.44
CA ILE A 235 2.15 -25.21 -16.26
C ILE A 235 3.65 -25.18 -15.98
N ASP A 236 4.39 -25.85 -16.85
CA ASP A 236 5.85 -25.72 -16.91
C ASP A 236 6.18 -24.57 -17.86
N GLY A 237 7.08 -23.70 -17.43
CA GLY A 237 7.41 -22.49 -18.14
C GLY A 237 8.71 -21.91 -17.64
N PRO A 238 9.47 -21.21 -18.50
CA PRO A 238 10.69 -20.57 -18.06
C PRO A 238 10.37 -19.60 -16.91
N TYR A 239 11.29 -19.51 -15.95
CA TYR A 239 11.19 -18.66 -14.77
C TYR A 239 10.15 -19.06 -13.70
N ARG A 240 9.40 -20.16 -13.85
CA ARG A 240 8.46 -20.58 -12.79
C ARG A 240 9.16 -20.86 -11.45
N ASP A 241 10.34 -21.45 -11.52
CA ASP A 241 11.18 -21.78 -10.36
C ASP A 241 11.73 -20.55 -9.63
N PHE A 242 11.64 -19.36 -10.24
CA PHE A 242 12.07 -18.11 -9.61
C PHE A 242 11.03 -17.60 -8.61
N PHE A 243 9.79 -18.12 -8.67
CA PHE A 243 8.75 -17.80 -7.70
C PHE A 243 8.67 -18.87 -6.61
N PRO A 244 8.82 -18.50 -5.32
CA PRO A 244 8.74 -19.46 -4.23
C PRO A 244 7.30 -19.95 -4.02
N ASP A 245 7.12 -21.25 -3.77
CA ASP A 245 5.79 -21.85 -3.52
C ASP A 245 5.24 -21.54 -2.11
N THR A 246 6.11 -21.06 -1.22
CA THR A 246 5.81 -20.75 0.19
C THR A 246 6.43 -19.42 0.58
N GLY A 247 5.85 -18.76 1.58
CA GLY A 247 6.31 -17.45 2.04
C GLY A 247 5.23 -16.74 2.84
N ASN A 248 5.39 -15.44 3.00
CA ASN A 248 4.43 -14.59 3.67
C ASN A 248 3.45 -13.95 2.66
N ILE A 249 2.23 -13.75 3.13
CA ILE A 249 1.20 -12.99 2.45
C ILE A 249 1.00 -11.69 3.23
N TYR A 250 1.10 -10.57 2.53
CA TYR A 250 0.95 -9.23 3.12
C TYR A 250 -0.13 -8.45 2.38
N PHE A 251 -0.70 -7.46 3.06
CA PHE A 251 -1.51 -6.47 2.38
C PHE A 251 -0.59 -5.54 1.58
N THR A 252 -0.89 -5.35 0.31
CA THR A 252 -0.11 -4.54 -0.63
C THR A 252 -1.01 -3.49 -1.25
N HIS A 253 -0.40 -2.39 -1.69
CA HIS A 253 -1.06 -1.43 -2.56
C HIS A 253 -1.25 -2.02 -3.97
N GLY A 254 -0.27 -2.80 -4.44
CA GLY A 254 -0.32 -3.46 -5.75
C GLY A 254 -0.11 -2.54 -6.96
N ASP A 255 0.09 -1.23 -6.73
CA ASP A 255 0.36 -0.24 -7.78
C ASP A 255 1.03 1.03 -7.21
N LEU A 256 2.01 0.84 -6.31
CA LEU A 256 2.66 1.93 -5.57
C LEU A 256 3.68 2.71 -6.42
N THR A 257 3.26 3.17 -7.61
CA THR A 257 4.12 3.92 -8.51
C THR A 257 4.34 5.35 -8.03
N LEU A 258 5.37 6.03 -8.54
CA LEU A 258 5.64 7.44 -8.23
C LEU A 258 4.47 8.38 -8.54
N GLY A 259 3.56 7.99 -9.46
CA GLY A 259 2.35 8.77 -9.77
C GLY A 259 1.30 8.73 -8.66
N ASN A 260 1.29 7.64 -7.89
CA ASN A 260 0.27 7.35 -6.88
C ASN A 260 0.68 7.83 -5.47
N ILE A 261 1.86 8.44 -5.34
CA ILE A 261 2.37 9.01 -4.10
C ILE A 261 2.29 10.53 -4.19
N ILE A 262 1.57 11.18 -3.29
CA ILE A 262 1.44 12.64 -3.23
C ILE A 262 2.30 13.17 -2.08
N ILE A 263 3.14 14.17 -2.37
CA ILE A 263 3.99 14.83 -1.39
C ILE A 263 3.52 16.25 -1.08
N SER A 264 3.82 16.70 0.14
CA SER A 264 3.48 18.04 0.61
C SER A 264 4.00 19.13 -0.32
N GLY A 265 3.13 20.10 -0.62
CA GLY A 265 3.53 21.38 -1.18
C GLY A 265 4.24 22.23 -0.12
N GLY A 266 5.29 22.95 -0.50
CA GLY A 266 6.04 23.78 0.44
C GLY A 266 7.04 24.70 -0.26
N ARG A 267 7.46 25.77 0.44
CA ARG A 267 8.53 26.67 -0.04
C ARG A 267 9.82 25.86 -0.26
N PRO A 268 10.69 26.28 -1.20
CA PRO A 268 12.03 25.72 -1.31
C PRO A 268 12.70 25.63 0.07
N GLY A 269 13.24 24.46 0.41
CA GLY A 269 13.84 24.18 1.73
C GLY A 269 12.90 23.63 2.81
N SER A 270 11.58 23.56 2.57
CA SER A 270 10.66 22.83 3.47
C SER A 270 10.83 21.33 3.29
N ARG A 271 10.82 20.57 4.39
CA ARG A 271 10.87 19.09 4.34
C ARG A 271 9.67 18.56 3.55
N ARG A 272 9.95 17.83 2.47
CA ARG A 272 8.94 17.08 1.71
C ARG A 272 8.51 15.87 2.53
N ARG A 273 7.20 15.65 2.62
CA ARG A 273 6.57 14.55 3.37
C ARG A 273 5.57 13.87 2.44
N ILE A 274 5.37 12.57 2.61
CA ILE A 274 4.24 11.89 1.95
C ILE A 274 2.95 12.34 2.67
N VAL A 275 1.98 12.84 1.90
CA VAL A 275 0.68 13.33 2.42
C VAL A 275 -0.51 12.54 1.92
N GLY A 276 -0.30 11.67 0.92
CA GLY A 276 -1.32 10.73 0.47
C GLY A 276 -0.75 9.67 -0.47
N ILE A 277 -1.33 8.49 -0.40
CA ILE A 277 -1.18 7.40 -1.36
C ILE A 277 -2.57 7.15 -1.94
N VAL A 278 -2.68 7.19 -3.27
CA VAL A 278 -3.94 7.14 -4.01
C VAL A 278 -3.94 5.94 -4.96
N ASP A 279 -5.10 5.66 -5.56
CA ASP A 279 -5.28 4.59 -6.56
C ASP A 279 -5.12 3.17 -5.99
N TRP A 280 -5.92 2.86 -4.97
CA TRP A 280 -5.90 1.57 -4.25
C TRP A 280 -6.65 0.45 -4.97
N GLU A 281 -6.96 0.59 -6.25
CA GLU A 281 -7.80 -0.36 -6.99
C GLU A 281 -7.16 -1.74 -7.17
N GLN A 282 -5.82 -1.83 -7.21
CA GLN A 282 -5.09 -3.10 -7.34
C GLN A 282 -4.72 -3.72 -5.99
N SER A 283 -5.11 -3.06 -4.89
CA SER A 283 -4.75 -3.46 -3.53
C SER A 283 -5.36 -4.81 -3.13
N GLY A 284 -4.67 -5.49 -2.23
CA GLY A 284 -5.11 -6.78 -1.75
C GLY A 284 -4.03 -7.51 -0.99
N TRP A 285 -4.29 -8.79 -0.75
CA TRP A 285 -3.37 -9.72 -0.10
C TRP A 285 -2.54 -10.43 -1.17
N TYR A 286 -1.23 -10.25 -1.16
CA TYR A 286 -0.32 -10.83 -2.16
C TYR A 286 0.95 -11.39 -1.51
N PRO A 287 1.69 -12.26 -2.22
CA PRO A 287 3.00 -12.73 -1.76
C PRO A 287 3.98 -11.58 -1.49
N GLU A 288 4.94 -11.82 -0.60
CA GLU A 288 5.87 -10.79 -0.12
C GLU A 288 6.68 -10.06 -1.20
N TYR A 289 6.99 -10.73 -2.31
CA TYR A 289 7.72 -10.15 -3.44
C TYR A 289 6.87 -9.17 -4.30
N TRP A 290 5.54 -9.21 -4.17
CA TRP A 290 4.63 -8.55 -5.12
C TRP A 290 4.82 -7.04 -5.16
N GLU A 291 4.83 -6.39 -3.98
CA GLU A 291 5.00 -4.93 -3.91
C GLU A 291 6.36 -4.48 -4.45
N TYR A 292 7.43 -5.26 -4.22
CA TYR A 292 8.76 -4.97 -4.80
C TYR A 292 8.70 -4.98 -6.32
N CYS A 293 8.06 -5.99 -6.92
CA CYS A 293 7.89 -6.06 -8.37
C CYS A 293 7.10 -4.85 -8.90
N LYS A 294 6.01 -4.47 -8.24
CA LYS A 294 5.21 -3.30 -8.66
C LYS A 294 5.94 -1.97 -8.50
N LEU A 295 6.80 -1.81 -7.48
CA LEU A 295 7.67 -0.63 -7.32
C LEU A 295 8.65 -0.45 -8.49
N LEU A 296 9.12 -1.55 -9.09
CA LEU A 296 10.01 -1.53 -10.26
C LEU A 296 9.25 -1.40 -11.57
N TYR A 297 8.08 -2.02 -11.70
CA TYR A 297 7.26 -2.04 -12.92
C TYR A 297 6.79 -0.65 -13.35
N GLY A 298 6.50 0.25 -12.40
CA GLY A 298 5.93 1.57 -12.67
C GLY A 298 6.86 2.58 -13.38
N VAL A 299 8.11 2.21 -13.66
CA VAL A 299 9.12 3.07 -14.31
C VAL A 299 10.04 2.27 -15.24
N GLU A 300 10.60 2.95 -16.24
CA GLU A 300 11.58 2.37 -17.17
C GLU A 300 12.85 1.89 -16.45
N TYR A 301 13.55 0.89 -17.01
CA TYR A 301 14.82 0.38 -16.48
C TYR A 301 15.90 1.47 -16.33
N SER A 302 15.90 2.46 -17.23
CA SER A 302 16.83 3.59 -17.23
C SER A 302 16.52 4.62 -16.13
N HIS A 303 15.30 4.59 -15.57
CA HIS A 303 14.85 5.59 -14.62
C HIS A 303 15.66 5.54 -13.32
N GLU A 304 16.04 6.72 -12.81
CA GLU A 304 16.88 6.88 -11.61
C GLU A 304 16.35 6.11 -10.39
N TRP A 305 15.01 6.04 -10.24
CA TRP A 305 14.35 5.24 -9.21
C TRP A 305 14.91 3.81 -9.08
N ARG A 306 15.24 3.19 -10.22
CA ARG A 306 15.82 1.84 -10.29
C ARG A 306 17.34 1.92 -10.33
N SER A 307 17.90 2.68 -11.27
CA SER A 307 19.35 2.68 -11.52
C SER A 307 20.19 3.22 -10.35
N ALA A 308 19.61 4.04 -9.47
CA ALA A 308 20.27 4.55 -8.27
C ALA A 308 19.90 3.80 -6.98
N GLY A 309 19.15 2.70 -7.05
CA GLY A 309 18.87 1.85 -5.88
C GLY A 309 17.77 2.37 -4.94
N TRP A 310 16.88 3.25 -5.40
CA TRP A 310 15.86 3.86 -4.52
C TRP A 310 14.75 2.87 -4.16
N ALA A 311 14.33 2.00 -5.08
CA ALA A 311 13.33 0.97 -4.82
C ALA A 311 13.79 -0.02 -3.71
N GLU A 312 15.05 -0.41 -3.77
CA GLU A 312 15.73 -1.33 -2.84
C GLU A 312 15.92 -0.68 -1.45
N SER A 313 15.92 0.65 -1.38
CA SER A 313 15.92 1.36 -0.09
C SER A 313 14.57 1.28 0.62
N VAL A 314 13.47 1.12 -0.14
CA VAL A 314 12.09 1.04 0.36
C VAL A 314 11.75 -0.37 0.83
N LEU A 315 12.10 -1.38 0.03
CA LEU A 315 11.78 -2.78 0.30
C LEU A 315 12.98 -3.67 -0.01
N GLU A 316 13.11 -4.79 0.70
CA GLU A 316 14.16 -5.74 0.39
C GLU A 316 14.03 -6.26 -1.06
N PRO A 317 15.16 -6.51 -1.77
CA PRO A 317 15.10 -6.99 -3.14
C PRO A 317 14.58 -8.41 -3.27
N PHE A 318 13.79 -8.66 -4.31
CA PHE A 318 13.32 -9.97 -4.77
C PHE A 318 13.68 -10.11 -6.26
N GLU A 319 14.98 -10.27 -6.54
CA GLU A 319 15.55 -10.15 -7.90
C GLU A 319 15.12 -11.29 -8.83
N ASP A 320 15.04 -12.52 -8.31
CA ASP A 320 14.58 -13.68 -9.07
C ASP A 320 13.10 -13.51 -9.43
N GLU A 321 12.26 -13.18 -8.44
CA GLU A 321 10.83 -12.93 -8.66
C GLU A 321 10.60 -11.74 -9.59
N TRP A 322 11.40 -10.67 -9.47
CA TRP A 322 11.33 -9.53 -10.39
C TRP A 322 11.71 -9.95 -11.81
N THR A 323 12.76 -10.74 -11.99
CA THR A 323 13.18 -11.23 -13.31
C THR A 323 12.04 -12.01 -13.98
N ALA A 324 11.41 -12.92 -13.24
CA ALA A 324 10.27 -13.68 -13.74
C ALA A 324 9.04 -12.79 -14.00
N PHE A 325 8.73 -11.86 -13.08
CA PHE A 325 7.59 -10.95 -13.21
C PHE A 325 7.73 -10.03 -14.43
N ALA A 326 8.93 -9.51 -14.70
CA ALA A 326 9.20 -8.66 -15.84
C ALA A 326 8.95 -9.41 -17.16
N GLU A 327 9.52 -10.61 -17.30
CA GLU A 327 9.30 -11.47 -18.48
C GLU A 327 7.82 -11.81 -18.66
N TYR A 328 7.14 -12.20 -17.57
CA TYR A 328 5.71 -12.54 -17.62
C TYR A 328 4.84 -11.34 -18.02
N SER A 329 5.20 -10.14 -17.57
CA SER A 329 4.52 -8.90 -17.94
C SER A 329 4.73 -8.56 -19.42
N ASP A 330 5.95 -8.75 -19.94
CA ASP A 330 6.27 -8.54 -21.35
C ASP A 330 5.53 -9.55 -22.25
N TRP A 331 5.37 -10.80 -21.82
CA TRP A 331 4.58 -11.79 -22.58
C TRP A 331 3.09 -11.49 -22.56
N ARG A 332 2.57 -11.05 -21.39
CA ARG A 332 1.16 -10.72 -21.24
C ARG A 332 0.78 -9.54 -22.10
N CYS A 333 1.68 -8.55 -22.19
CA CYS A 333 1.57 -7.21 -22.77
C CYS A 333 0.08 -6.84 -22.94
N PRO A 334 -0.58 -6.37 -21.86
CA PRO A 334 -2.01 -6.08 -21.87
C PRO A 334 -2.44 -5.17 -23.02
#